data_AF-A0A0R3S4A6-F1
#
_entry.id   AF-A0A0R3S4A6-F1
#
_cell.length_a   1.000
_cell.length_b   1.000
_cell.length_c   1.000
_cell.angle_alpha   90.00
_cell.angle_beta   90.00
_cell.angle_gamma   90.00
#
_symmetry.space_group_name_H-M   'P 1'
#
loop_
_entity.id
_entity.type
_entity.pdbx_description
1 polymer ?
#
loop_
_entity_poly.entity_id
_entity_poly.type
_entity_poly.pdbx_seq_one_letter_code
_entity_poly.pdbx_strand_id
1 'polypeptide(L)'
;MNESFKKVERAIDDSQMTMDLVENEAARERLKVLRDWRDRCLNELNELMKAENSLEESMEMSRKLLDEIDKALAEIDNRKKSPELEELERFALSLEDHLQRALAQIQHTSLKAEPVLTQMDEEKASQLRGRLRNIGEQWKEYENIIREKRRRLDERFADQSELNNEIELLQFWYVIETF
;
A
#
# COMPACT_ATOMS: atom_id res chain seq x y z
N MET A 1 2.18 22.24 -29.99
CA MET A 1 2.17 23.38 -29.03
C MET A 1 3.51 24.13 -28.95
N ASN A 2 4.68 23.49 -28.90
CA ASN A 2 5.95 24.24 -29.06
C ASN A 2 6.05 24.95 -30.42
N GLU A 3 5.47 24.36 -31.47
CA GLU A 3 5.39 24.98 -32.78
C GLU A 3 4.50 26.24 -32.81
N SER A 4 3.47 26.34 -31.97
CA SER A 4 2.63 27.55 -31.94
C SER A 4 3.38 28.73 -31.31
N PHE A 5 4.14 28.50 -30.23
CA PHE A 5 5.03 29.54 -29.69
C PHE A 5 6.14 29.96 -30.66
N LYS A 6 6.68 29.03 -31.45
CA LYS A 6 7.66 29.35 -32.51
C LYS A 6 7.03 30.13 -33.67
N LYS A 7 5.76 29.86 -34.00
CA LYS A 7 5.02 30.62 -35.02
C LYS A 7 4.72 32.05 -34.56
N VAL A 8 4.32 32.24 -33.30
CA VAL A 8 4.06 33.57 -32.72
C VAL A 8 5.36 34.38 -32.59
N GLU A 9 6.46 33.75 -32.19
CA GLU A 9 7.79 34.38 -32.14
C GLU A 9 8.22 34.88 -33.53
N ARG A 10 8.10 34.04 -34.58
CA ARG A 10 8.35 34.48 -35.97
C ARG A 10 7.45 35.64 -36.39
N ALA A 11 6.17 35.62 -36.05
CA ALA A 11 5.25 36.70 -36.39
C ALA A 11 5.62 38.04 -35.71
N ILE A 12 6.14 37.98 -34.48
CA ILE A 12 6.66 39.16 -33.75
C ILE A 12 7.95 39.67 -34.41
N ASP A 13 8.83 38.77 -34.85
CA ASP A 13 10.07 39.11 -35.55
C ASP A 13 9.78 39.71 -36.94
N ASP A 14 8.83 39.13 -37.69
CA ASP A 14 8.41 39.62 -39.01
C ASP A 14 7.75 41.02 -38.93
N SER A 15 7.08 41.32 -37.81
CA SER A 15 6.41 42.61 -37.57
C SER A 15 7.32 43.65 -36.88
N GLN A 16 8.57 43.32 -36.59
CA GLN A 16 9.50 44.18 -35.82
C GLN A 16 9.80 45.51 -36.53
N MET A 17 9.82 45.53 -37.86
CA MET A 17 10.07 46.74 -38.66
C MET A 17 8.87 47.69 -38.73
N THR A 18 7.66 47.20 -38.42
CA THR A 18 6.39 47.94 -38.57
C THR A 18 5.75 48.32 -37.23
N MET A 19 6.24 47.77 -36.13
CA MET A 19 5.71 47.96 -34.79
C MET A 19 6.63 48.87 -33.97
N ASP A 20 6.06 49.68 -33.08
CA ASP A 20 6.84 50.54 -32.20
C ASP A 20 7.74 49.71 -31.28
N LEU A 21 8.94 50.21 -30.97
CA LEU A 21 9.95 49.49 -30.21
C LEU A 21 9.44 49.01 -28.84
N VAL A 22 8.64 49.84 -28.17
CA VAL A 22 7.99 49.53 -26.89
C VAL A 22 6.95 48.42 -27.04
N GLU A 23 6.20 48.40 -28.14
CA GLU A 23 5.19 47.38 -28.41
C GLU A 23 5.83 46.03 -28.76
N ASN A 24 6.96 46.04 -29.47
CA ASN A 24 7.74 44.84 -29.76
C ASN A 24 8.31 44.20 -28.48
N GLU A 25 8.92 45.01 -27.62
CA GLU A 25 9.43 44.56 -26.32
C GLU A 25 8.30 43.99 -25.45
N ALA A 26 7.15 44.68 -25.38
CA ALA A 26 5.99 44.19 -24.64
C ALA A 26 5.43 42.87 -25.20
N ALA A 27 5.42 42.68 -26.52
CA ALA A 27 4.98 41.44 -27.15
C ALA A 27 5.94 40.27 -26.84
N ARG A 28 7.25 40.52 -26.89
CA ARG A 28 8.28 39.53 -26.52
C ARG A 28 8.21 39.15 -25.05
N GLU A 29 8.01 40.11 -24.16
CA GLU A 29 7.91 39.84 -22.72
C GLU A 29 6.64 39.04 -22.39
N ARG A 30 5.50 39.35 -23.03
CA ARG A 30 4.27 38.53 -22.91
C ARG A 30 4.49 37.09 -23.38
N LEU A 31 5.17 36.89 -24.52
CA LEU A 31 5.46 35.56 -25.03
C LEU A 31 6.39 34.78 -24.10
N LYS A 32 7.38 35.44 -23.50
CA LYS A 32 8.27 34.86 -22.49
C LYS A 32 7.51 34.43 -21.24
N VAL A 33 6.68 35.32 -20.67
CA VAL A 33 5.84 35.01 -19.51
C VAL A 33 4.93 33.81 -19.77
N LEU A 34 4.34 33.72 -20.97
CA LEU A 34 3.50 32.58 -21.35
C LEU A 34 4.29 31.27 -21.48
N ARG A 35 5.54 31.31 -21.98
CA ARG A 35 6.42 30.13 -21.99
C ARG A 35 6.76 29.69 -20.57
N ASP A 36 7.17 30.61 -19.71
CA ASP A 36 7.55 30.33 -18.33
C ASP A 36 6.36 29.81 -17.50
N TRP A 37 5.15 30.34 -17.74
CA TRP A 37 3.93 29.81 -17.13
C TRP A 37 3.63 28.38 -17.61
N ARG A 38 3.72 28.13 -18.92
CA ARG A 38 3.52 26.78 -19.48
C ARG A 38 4.52 25.78 -18.93
N ASP A 39 5.80 26.14 -18.84
CA ASP A 39 6.84 25.23 -18.34
C ASP A 39 6.63 24.90 -16.86
N ARG A 40 6.18 25.87 -16.05
CA ARG A 40 5.76 25.63 -14.68
C ARG A 40 4.57 24.67 -14.59
N CYS A 41 3.49 24.93 -15.33
CA CYS A 41 2.32 24.04 -15.33
C CYS A 41 2.67 22.63 -15.81
N LEU A 42 3.57 22.49 -16.80
CA LEU A 42 3.99 21.18 -17.30
C LEU A 42 4.83 20.43 -16.26
N ASN A 43 5.69 21.13 -15.52
CA ASN A 43 6.45 20.55 -14.42
C ASN A 43 5.52 20.11 -13.27
N GLU A 44 4.56 20.94 -12.88
CA GLU A 44 3.56 20.60 -11.85
C GLU A 44 2.76 19.35 -12.26
N LEU A 45 2.31 19.28 -13.51
CA LEU A 45 1.60 18.11 -14.03
C LEU A 45 2.46 16.85 -14.04
N ASN A 46 3.75 16.97 -14.41
CA ASN A 46 4.69 15.85 -14.35
C ASN A 46 4.91 15.35 -12.92
N GLU A 47 5.05 16.24 -11.95
CA GLU A 47 5.20 15.84 -10.54
C GLU A 47 3.94 15.17 -10.00
N LEU A 48 2.75 15.66 -10.37
CA LEU A 48 1.49 15.00 -10.04
C LEU A 48 1.39 13.60 -10.66
N MET A 49 1.77 13.46 -11.93
CA MET A 49 1.73 12.17 -12.62
C MET A 49 2.71 11.16 -11.99
N LYS A 50 3.88 11.61 -11.53
CA LYS A 50 4.82 10.78 -10.77
C LYS A 50 4.25 10.36 -9.41
N ALA A 51 3.59 11.28 -8.71
CA ALA A 51 2.96 10.99 -7.42
C ALA A 51 1.83 9.96 -7.56
N GLU A 52 1.00 10.09 -8.60
CA GLU A 52 -0.07 9.15 -8.92
C GLU A 52 0.49 7.75 -9.26
N ASN A 53 1.52 7.67 -10.10
CA ASN A 53 2.16 6.40 -10.43
C ASN A 53 2.79 5.74 -9.18
N SER A 54 3.48 6.51 -8.34
CA SER A 54 4.06 5.99 -7.10
C SER A 54 2.99 5.51 -6.10
N LEU A 55 1.83 6.17 -6.07
CA LEU A 55 0.71 5.74 -5.25
C LEU A 55 0.13 4.42 -5.74
N GLU A 56 -0.07 4.28 -7.06
CA GLU A 56 -0.58 3.05 -7.66
C GLU A 56 0.37 1.86 -7.38
N GLU A 57 1.68 2.06 -7.54
CA GLU A 57 2.69 1.06 -7.16
C GLU A 57 2.59 0.68 -5.68
N SER A 58 2.40 1.65 -4.78
CA SER A 58 2.26 1.41 -3.34
C SER A 58 0.99 0.61 -3.00
N MET A 59 -0.11 0.85 -3.72
CA MET A 59 -1.35 0.09 -3.61
C MET A 59 -1.18 -1.34 -4.13
N GLU A 60 -0.47 -1.53 -5.25
CA GLU A 60 -0.17 -2.86 -5.78
C GLU A 60 0.69 -3.66 -4.80
N MET A 61 1.69 -3.03 -4.18
CA MET A 61 2.49 -3.67 -3.13
C MET A 61 1.65 -4.06 -1.91
N SER A 62 0.70 -3.21 -1.50
CA SER A 62 -0.23 -3.55 -0.41
C SER A 62 -1.04 -4.81 -0.76
N ARG A 63 -1.54 -4.90 -2.00
CA ARG A 63 -2.29 -6.09 -2.47
C ARG A 63 -1.42 -7.34 -2.51
N LYS A 64 -0.19 -7.26 -3.00
CA LYS A 64 0.74 -8.40 -3.02
C LYS A 64 0.99 -8.96 -1.63
N LEU A 65 1.15 -8.10 -0.62
CA LEU A 65 1.32 -8.54 0.77
C LEU A 65 0.05 -9.24 1.30
N LEU A 66 -1.14 -8.78 0.92
CA LEU A 66 -2.40 -9.46 1.27
C LEU A 66 -2.50 -10.83 0.58
N ASP A 67 -2.12 -10.93 -0.70
CA ASP A 67 -2.08 -12.20 -1.44
C ASP A 67 -1.08 -13.20 -0.83
N GLU A 68 0.03 -12.72 -0.25
CA GLU A 68 0.98 -13.56 0.49
C GLU A 68 0.37 -14.15 1.76
N ILE A 69 -0.43 -13.37 2.49
CA ILE A 69 -1.19 -13.84 3.66
C ILE A 69 -2.21 -14.90 3.22
N ASP A 70 -2.93 -14.65 2.12
CA ASP A 70 -3.93 -15.57 1.58
C ASP A 70 -3.31 -16.93 1.20
N LYS A 71 -2.18 -16.91 0.50
CA LYS A 71 -1.42 -18.11 0.13
C LYS A 71 -0.97 -18.88 1.37
N ALA A 72 -0.39 -18.19 2.34
CA ALA A 72 0.05 -18.82 3.58
C ALA A 72 -1.12 -19.49 4.32
N LEU A 73 -2.27 -18.82 4.42
CA LEU A 73 -3.50 -19.39 5.01
C LEU A 73 -3.99 -20.63 4.24
N ALA A 74 -4.04 -20.55 2.91
CA ALA A 74 -4.45 -21.65 2.05
C ALA A 74 -3.51 -22.87 2.16
N GLU A 75 -2.21 -22.66 2.35
CA GLU A 75 -1.24 -23.74 2.54
C GLU A 75 -1.50 -24.57 3.81
N ILE A 76 -2.11 -23.99 4.84
CA ILE A 76 -2.53 -24.73 6.04
C ILE A 76 -3.87 -25.41 5.83
N ASP A 77 -4.85 -24.68 5.29
CA ASP A 77 -6.22 -25.19 5.19
C ASP A 77 -6.32 -26.37 4.20
N ASN A 78 -5.42 -26.44 3.21
CA ASN A 78 -5.36 -27.55 2.25
C ASN A 78 -4.66 -28.82 2.77
N ARG A 79 -4.11 -28.81 3.99
CA ARG A 79 -3.43 -30.00 4.53
C ARG A 79 -4.44 -31.05 4.99
N LYS A 80 -4.22 -32.30 4.57
CA LYS A 80 -5.03 -33.46 5.00
C LYS A 80 -4.73 -33.91 6.44
N LYS A 81 -3.58 -33.52 7.00
CA LYS A 81 -3.14 -33.89 8.36
C LYS A 81 -3.02 -32.62 9.20
N SER A 82 -3.48 -32.67 10.45
CA SER A 82 -3.24 -31.58 11.40
C SER A 82 -1.73 -31.41 11.60
N PRO A 83 -1.18 -30.20 11.44
CA PRO A 83 0.22 -29.95 11.75
C PRO A 83 0.50 -30.14 13.24
N GLU A 84 1.77 -30.38 13.56
CA GLU A 84 2.23 -30.45 14.94
C GLU A 84 2.19 -29.06 15.61
N LEU A 85 2.17 -29.03 16.95
CA LEU A 85 1.98 -27.80 17.70
C LEU A 85 3.11 -26.77 17.44
N GLU A 86 4.37 -27.23 17.40
CA GLU A 86 5.52 -26.39 17.08
C GLU A 86 5.47 -25.82 15.66
N GLU A 87 4.98 -26.60 14.69
CA GLU A 87 4.79 -26.13 13.31
C GLU A 87 3.70 -25.06 13.23
N LEU A 88 2.60 -25.24 13.97
CA LEU A 88 1.52 -24.26 14.05
C LEU A 88 1.99 -22.96 14.70
N GLU A 89 2.83 -23.02 15.73
CA GLU A 89 3.40 -21.84 16.38
C GLU A 89 4.30 -21.05 15.42
N ARG A 90 5.23 -21.72 14.73
CA ARG A 90 6.09 -21.07 13.73
C ARG A 90 5.27 -20.41 12.62
N PHE A 91 4.21 -21.07 12.19
CA PHE A 91 3.33 -20.53 11.18
C PHE A 91 2.52 -19.33 11.69
N ALA A 92 1.98 -19.39 12.91
CA ALA A 92 1.25 -18.28 13.52
C ALA A 92 2.15 -17.03 13.61
N LEU A 93 3.40 -17.20 14.05
CA LEU A 93 4.39 -16.11 14.08
C LEU A 93 4.68 -15.54 12.68
N SER A 94 4.80 -16.41 11.67
CA SER A 94 5.01 -15.96 10.28
C SER A 94 3.82 -15.17 9.73
N LEU A 95 2.59 -15.59 10.03
CA LEU A 95 1.39 -14.87 9.62
C LEU A 95 1.25 -13.52 10.34
N GLU A 96 1.59 -13.46 11.62
CA GLU A 96 1.61 -12.22 12.39
C GLU A 96 2.62 -11.22 11.79
N ASP A 97 3.82 -11.66 11.40
CA ASP A 97 4.82 -10.83 10.72
C ASP A 97 4.30 -10.31 9.37
N HIS A 98 3.72 -11.18 8.52
CA HIS A 98 3.12 -10.76 7.25
C HIS A 98 1.99 -9.74 7.47
N LEU A 99 1.16 -9.94 8.49
CA LEU A 99 0.07 -9.03 8.83
C LEU A 99 0.58 -7.65 9.28
N GLN A 100 1.65 -7.60 10.07
CA GLN A 100 2.29 -6.35 10.49
C GLN A 100 2.91 -5.61 9.30
N ARG A 101 3.58 -6.32 8.39
CA ARG A 101 4.15 -5.73 7.16
C ARG A 101 3.06 -5.16 6.25
N ALA A 102 1.97 -5.91 6.06
CA ALA A 102 0.82 -5.45 5.29
C ALA A 102 0.20 -4.19 5.90
N LEU A 103 0.03 -4.14 7.23
CA LEU A 103 -0.49 -2.97 7.93
C LEU A 103 0.39 -1.73 7.70
N ALA A 104 1.71 -1.87 7.90
CA ALA A 104 2.66 -0.78 7.71
C ALA A 104 2.61 -0.23 6.27
N GLN A 105 2.52 -1.13 5.28
CA GLN A 105 2.43 -0.74 3.87
C GLN A 105 1.08 -0.06 3.55
N ILE A 106 -0.03 -0.51 4.12
CA ILE A 106 -1.35 0.11 3.94
C ILE A 106 -1.38 1.52 4.55
N GLN A 107 -0.81 1.69 5.74
CA GLN A 107 -0.69 2.99 6.40
C GLN A 107 0.17 3.94 5.57
N HIS A 108 1.33 3.49 5.11
CA HIS A 108 2.20 4.27 4.24
C HIS A 108 1.50 4.67 2.93
N THR A 109 0.76 3.74 2.31
CA THR A 109 -0.01 4.02 1.09
C THR A 109 -1.13 5.05 1.36
N SER A 110 -1.79 4.97 2.52
CA SER A 110 -2.82 5.92 2.92
C SER A 110 -2.26 7.34 3.09
N LEU A 111 -1.11 7.47 3.74
CA LEU A 111 -0.41 8.76 3.90
C LEU A 111 0.03 9.35 2.55
N LYS A 112 0.51 8.51 1.64
CA LYS A 112 0.85 8.94 0.27
C LYS A 112 -0.37 9.39 -0.54
N ALA A 113 -1.54 8.84 -0.25
CA ALA A 113 -2.77 9.18 -0.96
C ALA A 113 -3.31 10.57 -0.59
N GLU A 114 -3.12 11.03 0.65
CA GLU A 114 -3.64 12.32 1.13
C GLU A 114 -3.32 13.53 0.22
N PRO A 115 -2.06 13.81 -0.14
CA PRO A 115 -1.73 14.95 -1.00
C PRO A 115 -2.16 14.79 -2.46
N VAL A 116 -2.38 13.55 -2.92
CA VAL A 116 -2.88 13.27 -4.28
C VAL A 116 -4.39 13.50 -4.32
N LEU A 117 -5.12 13.05 -3.30
CA LEU A 117 -6.58 13.19 -3.20
C LEU A 117 -7.04 14.64 -3.19
N THR A 118 -6.27 15.58 -2.62
CA THR A 118 -6.62 17.01 -2.60
C THR A 118 -6.48 17.70 -3.95
N GLN A 119 -5.74 17.10 -4.87
CA GLN A 119 -5.46 17.65 -6.20
C GLN A 119 -6.23 16.92 -7.31
N MET A 120 -6.93 15.84 -6.97
CA MET A 120 -7.78 15.07 -7.87
C MET A 120 -9.21 15.61 -7.92
N ASP A 121 -9.90 15.28 -9.01
CA ASP A 121 -11.35 15.45 -9.11
C ASP A 121 -12.09 14.52 -8.13
N GLU A 122 -13.25 14.95 -7.63
CA GLU A 122 -13.96 14.27 -6.53
C GLU A 122 -14.40 12.85 -6.92
N GLU A 123 -14.74 12.62 -8.19
CA GLU A 123 -15.10 11.28 -8.69
C GLU A 123 -13.91 10.32 -8.60
N LYS A 124 -12.74 10.74 -9.09
CA LYS A 124 -11.50 9.95 -9.03
C LYS A 124 -11.03 9.75 -7.59
N ALA A 125 -11.12 10.80 -6.77
CA ALA A 125 -10.80 10.73 -5.36
C ALA A 125 -11.68 9.72 -4.62
N SER A 126 -12.98 9.69 -4.93
CA SER A 126 -13.93 8.72 -4.37
C SER A 126 -13.60 7.29 -4.77
N GLN A 127 -13.25 7.05 -6.04
CA GLN A 127 -12.81 5.73 -6.51
C GLN A 127 -11.54 5.26 -5.79
N LEU A 128 -10.55 6.14 -5.64
CA LEU A 128 -9.31 5.85 -4.95
C LEU A 128 -9.54 5.54 -3.46
N ARG A 129 -10.35 6.35 -2.77
CA ARG A 129 -10.78 6.08 -1.38
C ARG A 129 -11.49 4.74 -1.27
N GLY A 130 -12.33 4.38 -2.23
CA GLY A 130 -13.01 3.08 -2.28
C GLY A 130 -12.02 1.91 -2.40
N ARG A 131 -11.01 2.05 -3.26
CA ARG A 131 -9.95 1.04 -3.41
C ARG A 131 -9.10 0.89 -2.15
N LEU A 132 -8.70 1.99 -1.51
CA LEU A 132 -7.95 1.97 -0.25
C LEU A 132 -8.77 1.36 0.88
N ARG A 133 -10.06 1.69 0.95
CA ARG A 133 -10.99 1.11 1.92
C ARG A 133 -11.07 -0.41 1.76
N ASN A 134 -11.24 -0.91 0.53
CA ASN A 134 -11.30 -2.34 0.25
C ASN A 134 -10.01 -3.05 0.73
N ILE A 135 -8.83 -2.50 0.43
CA ILE A 135 -7.56 -3.05 0.92
C ILE A 135 -7.54 -3.11 2.46
N GLY A 136 -8.00 -2.06 3.14
CA GLY A 136 -8.10 -2.04 4.60
C GLY A 136 -9.11 -3.03 5.18
N GLU A 137 -10.24 -3.22 4.49
CA GLU A 137 -11.27 -4.21 4.86
C GLU A 137 -10.74 -5.63 4.73
N GLN A 138 -10.07 -5.96 3.62
CA GLN A 138 -9.40 -7.25 3.41
C GLN A 138 -8.35 -7.54 4.48
N TRP A 139 -7.51 -6.56 4.81
CA TRP A 139 -6.54 -6.70 5.89
C TRP A 139 -7.22 -7.04 7.23
N LYS A 140 -8.33 -6.38 7.53
CA LYS A 140 -9.10 -6.61 8.77
C LYS A 140 -9.75 -7.99 8.80
N GLU A 141 -10.20 -8.50 7.65
CA GLU A 141 -10.67 -9.88 7.54
C GLU A 141 -9.55 -10.88 7.86
N TYR A 142 -8.37 -10.70 7.27
CA TYR A 142 -7.21 -11.52 7.58
C TYR A 142 -6.77 -11.40 9.04
N GLU A 143 -6.82 -10.21 9.64
CA GLU A 143 -6.55 -10.01 11.08
C GLU A 143 -7.46 -10.86 11.95
N ASN A 144 -8.76 -10.87 11.66
CA ASN A 144 -9.72 -11.67 12.42
C ASN A 144 -9.46 -13.17 12.27
N ILE A 145 -9.15 -13.64 11.05
CA ILE A 145 -8.82 -15.04 10.78
C ILE A 145 -7.56 -15.47 11.55
N ILE A 146 -6.51 -14.64 11.50
CA ILE A 146 -5.23 -14.92 12.17
C ILE A 146 -5.40 -14.91 13.68
N ARG A 147 -6.10 -13.92 14.23
CA ARG A 147 -6.40 -13.84 15.67
C ARG A 147 -7.19 -15.06 16.15
N GLU A 148 -8.15 -15.52 15.36
CA GLU A 148 -8.92 -16.72 15.68
C GLU A 148 -8.06 -17.99 15.64
N LYS A 149 -7.18 -18.14 14.62
CA LYS A 149 -6.23 -19.26 14.56
C LYS A 149 -5.25 -19.22 15.73
N ARG A 150 -4.78 -18.04 16.14
CA ARG A 150 -3.91 -17.89 17.30
C ARG A 150 -4.59 -18.32 18.58
N ARG A 151 -5.83 -17.87 18.81
CA ARG A 151 -6.64 -18.28 19.97
C ARG A 151 -6.75 -19.80 20.08
N ARG A 152 -7.08 -20.48 18.96
CA ARG A 152 -7.18 -21.95 18.94
C ARG A 152 -5.84 -22.64 19.19
N LEU A 153 -4.73 -22.04 18.77
CA LEU A 153 -3.41 -22.56 19.07
C LEU A 153 -3.11 -22.46 20.57
N ASP A 154 -3.38 -21.31 21.17
CA ASP A 154 -3.18 -21.09 22.61
C ASP A 154 -4.05 -22.04 23.46
N GLU A 155 -5.29 -22.31 23.04
CA GLU A 155 -6.16 -23.34 23.64
C GLU A 155 -5.53 -24.74 23.59
N ARG A 156 -4.96 -25.15 22.44
CA ARG A 156 -4.29 -26.45 22.32
C ARG A 156 -3.02 -26.55 23.17
N PHE A 157 -2.28 -25.45 23.34
CA PHE A 157 -1.13 -25.40 24.24
C PHE A 157 -1.56 -25.62 25.70
N ALA A 158 -2.69 -25.03 26.11
CA ALA A 158 -3.26 -25.25 27.43
C ALA A 158 -3.65 -26.72 27.64
N ASP A 159 -4.38 -27.31 26.68
CA ASP A 159 -4.76 -28.73 26.72
C ASP A 159 -3.54 -29.66 26.82
N GLN A 160 -2.48 -29.39 26.04
CA GLN A 160 -1.26 -30.19 26.10
C GLN A 160 -0.52 -30.04 27.43
N SER A 161 -0.53 -28.85 28.02
CA SER A 161 0.05 -28.63 29.35
C SER A 161 -0.73 -29.36 30.43
N GLU A 162 -2.06 -29.37 30.38
CA GLU A 162 -2.91 -30.10 31.32
C GLU A 162 -2.66 -31.60 31.23
N LEU A 163 -2.63 -32.15 30.00
CA LEU A 163 -2.35 -33.57 29.78
C LEU A 163 -0.96 -33.96 30.30
N ASN A 164 0.06 -33.14 30.05
CA ASN A 164 1.40 -33.39 30.57
C ASN A 164 1.42 -33.42 32.11
N ASN A 165 0.73 -32.49 32.77
CA ASN A 165 0.62 -32.48 34.22
C ASN A 165 -0.05 -33.76 34.75
N GLU A 166 -1.12 -34.24 34.10
CA GLU A 166 -1.79 -35.49 34.49
C GLU A 166 -0.88 -36.71 34.30
N ILE A 167 -0.11 -36.76 33.20
CA ILE A 167 0.86 -37.83 32.95
C ILE A 167 1.96 -37.83 34.03
N GLU A 168 2.49 -36.66 34.38
CA GLU A 168 3.49 -36.53 35.44
C GLU A 168 2.95 -37.00 36.80
N LEU A 169 1.69 -36.67 37.12
CA LEU A 169 1.02 -37.17 38.33
C LEU A 169 0.89 -38.70 38.30
N LEU A 170 0.45 -39.28 37.19
CA LEU A 170 0.34 -40.74 37.05
C LEU A 170 1.69 -41.44 37.18
N GLN A 171 2.75 -40.87 36.58
CA GLN A 171 4.10 -41.39 36.70
C GLN A 171 4.60 -41.33 38.16
N PHE A 172 4.32 -40.23 38.86
CA PHE A 172 4.64 -40.09 40.28
C PHE A 172 3.99 -41.20 41.13
N TRP A 173 2.69 -41.44 40.94
CA TRP A 173 1.96 -42.49 41.66
C TRP A 173 2.47 -43.90 41.30
N TYR A 174 2.73 -44.18 40.02
CA TYR A 174 3.26 -45.46 39.58
C TYR A 174 4.63 -45.76 40.20
N VAL A 175 5.53 -44.76 40.25
CA VAL A 175 6.83 -44.91 40.89
C VAL A 175 6.69 -45.22 42.39
N ILE A 176 5.76 -44.56 43.09
CA ILE A 176 5.52 -44.80 44.52
C ILE A 176 4.98 -46.21 44.79
N GLU A 177 4.08 -46.74 43.96
CA GLU A 177 3.54 -48.10 44.15
C GLU A 177 4.55 -49.22 43.85
N THR A 178 5.61 -48.92 43.11
CA THR A 178 6.67 -49.89 42.75
C THR A 178 7.85 -49.96 43.74
N PHE A 179 7.84 -49.15 44.80
CA PHE A 179 8.78 -49.19 45.93
C PHE A 179 8.13 -49.81 47.18
#